data_AF-K4NSP4-F1
#
_entry.id   AF-K4NSP4-F1
#
_cell.length_a   1.000
_cell.length_b   1.000
_cell.length_c   1.000
_cell.angle_alpha   90.00
_cell.angle_beta   90.00
_cell.angle_gamma   90.00
#
_symmetry.space_group_name_H-M   'P 1'
#
loop_
_entity.id
_entity.type
_entity.pdbx_description
1 polymer ?
#
loop_
_entity_poly.entity_id
_entity_poly.type
_entity_poly.pdbx_seq_one_letter_code
_entity_poly.pdbx_strand_id
1 'polypeptide(L)'
;MILFALGISSYGDYVSQGALHGLKVVAVAVVAQAVWGMARNLCTDGLRVTIMAIATCVVLLVPSAWGQVGVIAIAGIAGRLLFKPAKVVEHDPLPITVSHRAGVLWLSLFFVLLIGLPVLAELMPSQTMAMVDSFYRVGSLVFGGGHVVLPLLQAEVVPSGWVNNESFLAGYGAAQAVPGPLFTFAAFLGASMNTAPSGWIGGIVCLLAIFAPSFLLVVGSMPFWERLRRNTGIQAALAGINAAVVGLLLAALYQPVWTSAIFQPQDFGLALVALVALMFWKLPPWLVVLGSGAAGWLLSVAL
;
A
#
# COMPACT_ATOMS: atom_id res chain seq x y z
N MET A 1 0.90 4.72 -15.52
CA MET A 1 1.90 4.90 -14.45
C MET A 1 3.33 5.04 -14.97
N ILE A 2 3.89 4.10 -15.75
CA ILE A 2 5.26 4.24 -16.30
C ILE A 2 5.42 5.52 -17.12
N LEU A 3 4.51 5.79 -18.06
CA LEU A 3 4.53 7.03 -18.85
C LEU A 3 4.46 8.30 -17.97
N PHE A 4 3.74 8.24 -16.85
CA PHE A 4 3.65 9.36 -15.92
C PHE A 4 4.96 9.57 -15.14
N ALA A 5 5.62 8.48 -14.70
CA ALA A 5 6.96 8.53 -14.11
C ALA A 5 7.98 9.13 -15.08
N LEU A 6 7.98 8.65 -16.33
CA LEU A 6 8.84 9.18 -17.39
C LEU A 6 8.54 10.66 -17.65
N GLY A 7 7.26 11.04 -17.72
CA GLY A 7 6.84 12.44 -17.88
C GLY A 7 7.32 13.35 -16.76
N ILE A 8 7.27 12.93 -15.50
CA ILE A 8 7.85 13.69 -14.37
C ILE A 8 9.38 13.76 -14.51
N SER A 9 10.05 12.67 -14.89
CA SER A 9 11.52 12.70 -15.04
C SER A 9 12.01 13.60 -16.18
N SER A 10 11.24 13.69 -17.28
CA SER A 10 11.64 14.45 -18.47
C SER A 10 11.12 15.88 -18.50
N TYR A 11 9.99 16.16 -17.84
CA TYR A 11 9.36 17.48 -17.80
C TYR A 11 9.24 18.05 -16.39
N GLY A 12 9.84 17.43 -15.37
CA GLY A 12 9.73 17.82 -13.97
C GLY A 12 10.16 19.25 -13.69
N ASP A 13 11.16 19.75 -14.42
CA ASP A 13 11.61 21.15 -14.33
C ASP A 13 10.60 22.15 -14.92
N TYR A 14 9.70 21.69 -15.80
CA TYR A 14 8.62 22.48 -16.40
C TYR A 14 7.28 22.32 -15.67
N VAL A 15 7.13 21.29 -14.84
CA VAL A 15 5.96 21.13 -13.97
C VAL A 15 6.16 22.04 -12.77
N SER A 16 5.23 22.96 -12.55
CA SER A 16 5.30 23.88 -11.42
C SER A 16 5.40 23.13 -10.08
N GLN A 17 6.28 23.58 -9.20
CA GLN A 17 6.38 23.04 -7.84
C GLN A 17 5.02 23.08 -7.12
N GLY A 18 4.17 24.07 -7.44
CA GLY A 18 2.79 24.16 -6.96
C GLY A 18 1.87 23.03 -7.41
N ALA A 19 2.00 22.54 -8.65
CA ALA A 19 1.21 21.40 -9.12
C ALA A 19 1.62 20.10 -8.41
N LEU A 20 2.93 19.87 -8.25
CA LEU A 20 3.45 18.73 -7.49
C LEU A 20 3.00 18.79 -6.02
N HIS A 21 3.03 19.99 -5.44
CA HIS A 21 2.52 20.21 -4.08
C HIS A 21 1.02 19.95 -3.98
N GLY A 22 0.22 20.43 -4.93
CA GLY A 22 -1.22 20.12 -5.01
C GLY A 22 -1.51 18.61 -5.06
N LEU A 23 -0.69 17.83 -5.77
CA LEU A 23 -0.79 16.37 -5.77
C LEU A 23 -0.45 15.74 -4.40
N LYS A 24 0.57 16.28 -3.69
CA LYS A 24 0.89 15.88 -2.31
C LYS A 24 -0.29 16.16 -1.37
N VAL A 25 -0.94 17.31 -1.51
CA VAL A 25 -2.09 17.69 -0.68
C VAL A 25 -3.30 16.77 -0.92
N VAL A 26 -3.59 16.38 -2.17
CA VAL A 26 -4.66 15.41 -2.45
C VAL A 26 -4.36 14.03 -1.89
N ALA A 27 -3.09 13.61 -1.90
CA ALA A 27 -2.71 12.35 -1.29
C ALA A 27 -3.17 12.26 0.18
N VAL A 28 -3.11 13.37 0.92
CA VAL A 28 -3.64 13.44 2.30
C VAL A 28 -5.13 13.14 2.34
N ALA A 29 -5.92 13.83 1.51
CA ALA A 29 -7.37 13.64 1.47
C ALA A 29 -7.76 12.20 1.10
N VAL A 30 -7.07 11.60 0.12
CA VAL A 30 -7.35 10.24 -0.33
C VAL A 30 -6.95 9.19 0.72
N VAL A 31 -5.77 9.33 1.34
CA VAL A 31 -5.36 8.41 2.42
C VAL A 31 -6.29 8.54 3.62
N ALA A 32 -6.67 9.76 3.99
CA ALA A 32 -7.63 9.99 5.07
C ALA A 32 -8.98 9.32 4.79
N GLN A 33 -9.50 9.45 3.56
CA GLN A 33 -10.72 8.74 3.14
C GLN A 33 -10.56 7.21 3.23
N ALA A 34 -9.43 6.68 2.76
CA ALA A 34 -9.16 5.24 2.79
C ALA A 34 -9.08 4.70 4.23
N VAL A 35 -8.37 5.41 5.11
CA VAL A 35 -8.28 5.10 6.55
C VAL A 35 -9.66 5.12 7.17
N TRP A 36 -10.46 6.17 6.91
CA TRP A 36 -11.81 6.30 7.44
C TRP A 36 -12.72 5.15 7.01
N GLY A 37 -12.73 4.83 5.71
CA GLY A 37 -13.54 3.74 5.15
C GLY A 37 -13.15 2.37 5.72
N MET A 38 -11.84 2.11 5.85
CA MET A 38 -11.35 0.86 6.43
C MET A 38 -11.60 0.76 7.92
N ALA A 39 -11.35 1.83 8.69
CA ALA A 39 -11.60 1.86 10.13
C ALA A 39 -13.06 1.56 10.45
N ARG A 40 -14.00 2.14 9.70
CA ARG A 40 -15.43 1.91 9.90
C ARG A 40 -15.85 0.46 9.64
N ASN A 41 -15.23 -0.21 8.67
CA ASN A 41 -15.60 -1.56 8.27
C ASN A 41 -14.84 -2.65 9.06
N LEU A 42 -13.59 -2.36 9.46
CA LEU A 42 -12.68 -3.36 10.04
C LEU A 42 -12.53 -3.21 11.56
N CYS A 43 -12.58 -1.98 12.09
CA CYS A 43 -12.43 -1.66 13.51
C CYS A 43 -13.78 -1.33 14.17
N THR A 44 -14.70 -2.29 14.19
CA THR A 44 -16.05 -2.10 14.73
C THR A 44 -16.13 -2.14 16.25
N ASP A 45 -15.15 -2.76 16.91
CA ASP A 45 -15.17 -3.02 18.35
C ASP A 45 -14.03 -2.27 19.06
N GLY A 46 -14.22 -1.93 20.33
CA GLY A 46 -13.20 -1.24 21.14
C GLY A 46 -11.85 -1.96 21.14
N LEU A 47 -11.84 -3.30 21.15
CA LEU A 47 -10.61 -4.09 21.10
C LEU A 47 -9.88 -4.00 19.75
N ARG A 48 -10.61 -3.87 18.63
CA ARG A 48 -9.97 -3.67 17.32
C ARG A 48 -9.39 -2.26 17.22
N VAL A 49 -10.09 -1.28 17.75
CA VAL A 49 -9.61 0.11 17.85
C VAL A 49 -8.35 0.20 18.72
N THR A 50 -8.26 -0.55 19.82
CA THR A 50 -7.02 -0.58 20.63
C THR A 50 -5.86 -1.24 19.89
N ILE A 51 -6.08 -2.35 19.17
CA ILE A 51 -5.03 -2.96 18.32
C ILE A 51 -4.58 -1.97 17.24
N MET A 52 -5.51 -1.29 16.58
CA MET A 52 -5.21 -0.26 15.58
C MET A 52 -4.37 0.88 16.18
N ALA A 53 -4.73 1.40 17.36
CA ALA A 53 -3.99 2.46 18.03
C ALA A 53 -2.58 2.00 18.44
N ILE A 54 -2.44 0.81 19.02
CA ILE A 54 -1.14 0.23 19.38
C ILE A 54 -0.28 0.05 18.13
N ALA A 55 -0.83 -0.52 17.06
CA ALA A 55 -0.14 -0.70 15.79
C ALA A 55 0.35 0.64 15.23
N THR A 56 -0.49 1.68 15.29
CA THR A 56 -0.14 3.04 14.87
C THR A 56 1.08 3.55 15.65
N CYS A 57 1.04 3.50 16.99
CA CYS A 57 2.12 3.96 17.84
C CYS A 57 3.43 3.19 17.59
N VAL A 58 3.37 1.87 17.48
CA VAL A 58 4.57 1.03 17.26
C VAL A 58 5.20 1.34 15.91
N VAL A 59 4.40 1.49 14.85
CA VAL A 59 4.90 1.81 13.50
C VAL A 59 5.54 3.20 13.45
N LEU A 60 4.99 4.18 14.17
CA LEU A 60 5.59 5.51 14.28
C LEU A 60 6.92 5.51 15.05
N LEU A 61 7.05 4.66 16.07
CA LEU A 61 8.29 4.53 16.85
C LEU A 61 9.37 3.74 16.09
N VAL A 62 8.96 2.75 15.29
CA VAL A 62 9.86 1.87 14.54
C VAL A 62 9.44 1.85 13.06
N PRO A 63 9.78 2.91 12.28
CA PRO A 63 9.38 3.05 10.89
C PRO A 63 10.25 2.17 9.97
N SER A 64 10.15 0.85 10.13
CA SER A 64 10.87 -0.15 9.32
C SER A 64 9.89 -1.19 8.78
N ALA A 65 10.22 -1.78 7.63
CA ALA A 65 9.43 -2.87 7.05
C ALA A 65 9.29 -4.06 8.02
N TRP A 66 10.38 -4.43 8.69
CA TRP A 66 10.36 -5.48 9.72
C TRP A 66 9.48 -5.13 10.92
N GLY A 67 9.46 -3.86 11.34
CA GLY A 67 8.56 -3.37 12.39
C GLY A 67 7.08 -3.54 11.99
N GLN A 68 6.73 -3.16 10.76
CA GLN A 68 5.37 -3.34 10.22
C GLN A 68 4.97 -4.82 10.17
N VAL A 69 5.86 -5.71 9.70
CA VAL A 69 5.64 -7.17 9.69
C VAL A 69 5.43 -7.72 11.09
N GLY A 70 6.29 -7.32 12.04
CA GLY A 70 6.18 -7.75 13.43
C GLY A 70 4.85 -7.34 14.07
N VAL A 71 4.41 -6.10 13.82
CA VAL A 71 3.10 -5.60 14.28
C VAL A 71 1.95 -6.42 13.70
N ILE A 72 1.96 -6.73 12.40
CA ILE A 72 0.93 -7.56 11.76
C ILE A 72 0.91 -8.98 12.37
N ALA A 73 2.07 -9.60 12.59
CA ALA A 73 2.17 -10.93 13.16
C ALA A 73 1.64 -10.97 14.61
N ILE A 74 2.06 -10.01 15.45
CA ILE A 74 1.59 -9.89 16.84
C ILE A 74 0.09 -9.64 16.87
N ALA A 75 -0.43 -8.77 16.01
CA ALA A 75 -1.86 -8.50 15.92
C ALA A 75 -2.66 -9.73 15.46
N GLY A 76 -2.12 -10.57 14.58
CA GLY A 76 -2.73 -11.85 14.20
C GLY A 76 -2.79 -12.84 15.36
N ILE A 77 -1.72 -12.95 16.15
CA ILE A 77 -1.70 -13.80 17.36
C ILE A 77 -2.70 -13.26 18.39
N ALA A 78 -2.66 -11.96 18.67
CA ALA A 78 -3.58 -11.30 19.58
C ALA A 78 -5.04 -11.48 19.11
N GLY A 79 -5.30 -11.32 17.81
CA GLY A 79 -6.63 -11.54 17.23
C GLY A 79 -7.12 -12.96 17.44
N ARG A 80 -6.28 -13.97 17.24
CA ARG A 80 -6.63 -15.37 17.50
C ARG A 80 -6.95 -15.65 18.97
N LEU A 81 -6.24 -15.01 19.90
CA LEU A 81 -6.41 -15.23 21.34
C LEU A 81 -7.60 -14.44 21.91
N LEU A 82 -7.86 -13.24 21.40
CA LEU A 82 -8.80 -12.29 21.99
C LEU A 82 -10.17 -12.28 21.30
N PHE A 83 -10.25 -12.58 20.00
CA PHE A 83 -11.51 -12.54 19.27
C PHE A 83 -12.24 -13.89 19.28
N LYS A 84 -13.53 -13.83 19.61
CA LYS A 84 -14.47 -14.93 19.41
C LYS A 84 -15.10 -14.78 18.02
N PRO A 85 -14.96 -15.78 17.14
CA PRO A 85 -15.43 -15.67 15.76
C PRO A 85 -16.97 -15.64 15.71
N ALA A 86 -17.50 -14.82 14.80
CA ALA A 86 -18.91 -14.87 14.43
C ALA A 86 -19.21 -16.21 13.72
N LYS A 87 -20.46 -16.70 13.84
CA LYS A 87 -20.88 -17.98 13.24
C LYS A 87 -20.52 -18.01 11.75
N VAL A 88 -19.92 -19.13 11.33
CA VAL A 88 -19.59 -19.40 9.92
C VAL A 88 -20.89 -19.42 9.12
N VAL A 89 -21.08 -18.45 8.23
CA VAL A 89 -22.19 -18.46 7.26
C VAL A 89 -21.89 -19.56 6.25
N GLU A 90 -22.76 -20.57 6.14
CA GLU A 90 -22.68 -21.61 5.11
C GLU A 90 -22.69 -20.96 3.72
N HIS A 91 -21.81 -21.39 2.81
CA HIS A 91 -21.85 -20.97 1.41
C HIS A 91 -21.70 -22.20 0.52
N ASP A 92 -22.20 -22.09 -0.70
CA ASP A 92 -22.07 -23.13 -1.72
C ASP A 92 -20.60 -23.45 -2.03
N PRO A 93 -20.25 -24.74 -2.19
CA PRO A 93 -18.90 -25.14 -2.51
C PRO A 93 -18.50 -24.59 -3.89
N LEU A 94 -17.34 -23.92 -3.94
CA LEU A 94 -16.74 -23.53 -5.22
C LEU A 94 -16.29 -24.80 -5.97
N PRO A 95 -16.55 -24.92 -7.28
CA PRO A 95 -15.99 -26.00 -8.10
C PRO A 95 -14.49 -25.75 -8.28
N ILE A 96 -13.67 -26.32 -7.38
CA ILE A 96 -12.22 -26.18 -7.42
C ILE A 96 -11.63 -27.25 -8.34
N THR A 97 -10.96 -26.82 -9.41
CA THR A 97 -10.31 -27.70 -10.40
C THR A 97 -8.82 -27.93 -10.15
N VAL A 98 -8.23 -27.25 -9.16
CA VAL A 98 -6.79 -27.33 -8.84
C VAL A 98 -6.52 -28.47 -7.86
N SER A 99 -5.58 -29.35 -8.19
CA SER A 99 -5.19 -30.47 -7.31
C SER A 99 -4.45 -29.98 -6.06
N HIS A 100 -4.58 -30.72 -4.95
CA HIS A 100 -3.84 -30.44 -3.70
C HIS A 100 -2.32 -30.39 -3.91
N ARG A 101 -1.76 -31.26 -4.77
CA ARG A 101 -0.31 -31.29 -5.06
C ARG A 101 0.17 -30.02 -5.76
N ALA A 102 -0.60 -29.54 -6.74
CA ALA A 102 -0.32 -28.26 -7.38
C ALA A 102 -0.40 -27.11 -6.37
N GLY A 103 -1.41 -27.11 -5.50
CA GLY A 103 -1.55 -26.11 -4.43
C GLY A 103 -0.32 -26.04 -3.52
N VAL A 104 0.16 -27.20 -3.03
CA VAL A 104 1.38 -27.28 -2.22
C VAL A 104 2.59 -26.76 -2.99
N LEU A 105 2.76 -27.13 -4.26
CA LEU A 105 3.89 -26.66 -5.07
C LEU A 105 3.92 -25.13 -5.21
N TRP A 106 2.77 -24.50 -5.50
CA TRP A 106 2.67 -23.04 -5.61
C TRP A 106 2.91 -22.34 -4.26
N LEU A 107 2.41 -22.90 -3.16
CA LEU A 107 2.68 -22.37 -1.81
C LEU A 107 4.15 -22.54 -1.42
N SER A 108 4.75 -23.69 -1.72
CA SER A 108 6.17 -23.93 -1.50
C SER A 108 7.01 -22.93 -2.29
N LEU A 109 6.70 -22.71 -3.56
CA LEU A 109 7.38 -21.69 -4.39
C LEU A 109 7.23 -20.29 -3.78
N PHE A 110 6.05 -19.94 -3.27
CA PHE A 110 5.83 -18.67 -2.59
C PHE A 110 6.78 -18.46 -1.41
N PHE A 111 6.87 -19.43 -0.50
CA PHE A 111 7.74 -19.35 0.69
C PHE A 111 9.23 -19.41 0.32
N VAL A 112 9.59 -20.23 -0.67
CA VAL A 112 10.96 -20.32 -1.18
C VAL A 112 11.41 -18.97 -1.74
N LEU A 113 10.57 -18.28 -2.51
CA LEU A 113 10.90 -16.94 -3.01
C LEU A 113 10.92 -15.90 -1.88
N LEU A 114 9.98 -15.95 -0.93
CA LEU A 114 9.91 -14.99 0.17
C LEU A 114 11.16 -15.02 1.07
N ILE A 115 11.71 -16.21 1.30
CA ILE A 115 12.90 -16.42 2.14
C ILE A 115 14.18 -16.41 1.29
N GLY A 116 14.13 -16.93 0.07
CA GLY A 116 15.28 -17.06 -0.81
C GLY A 116 15.73 -15.76 -1.45
N LEU A 117 14.80 -14.87 -1.83
CA LEU A 117 15.13 -13.57 -2.43
C LEU A 117 15.99 -12.66 -1.53
N PRO A 118 15.69 -12.46 -0.23
CA PRO A 118 16.56 -11.66 0.64
C PRO A 118 17.97 -12.24 0.75
N VAL A 119 18.05 -13.57 0.91
CA VAL A 119 19.34 -14.27 1.01
C VAL A 119 20.14 -14.12 -0.29
N LEU A 120 19.48 -14.23 -1.44
CA LEU A 120 20.10 -14.01 -2.75
C LEU A 120 20.51 -12.55 -2.96
N ALA A 121 19.74 -11.59 -2.46
CA ALA A 121 20.05 -10.16 -2.55
C ALA A 121 21.31 -9.80 -1.73
N GLU A 122 21.51 -10.45 -0.58
CA GLU A 122 22.71 -10.29 0.24
C GLU A 122 23.94 -10.99 -0.38
N LEU A 123 23.75 -12.19 -0.93
CA LEU A 123 24.84 -12.97 -1.55
C LEU A 123 25.30 -12.40 -2.90
N MET A 124 24.38 -11.84 -3.67
CA MET A 124 24.63 -11.27 -5.00
C MET A 124 24.04 -9.86 -5.09
N PRO A 125 24.71 -8.84 -4.51
CA PRO A 125 24.20 -7.47 -4.48
C PRO A 125 24.03 -6.93 -5.90
N SER A 126 22.78 -6.83 -6.33
CA SER A 126 22.40 -6.22 -7.61
C SER A 126 21.11 -5.45 -7.42
N GLN A 127 21.00 -4.28 -8.06
CA GLN A 127 19.82 -3.42 -7.94
C GLN A 127 18.55 -4.17 -8.34
N THR A 128 18.59 -4.96 -9.41
CA THR A 128 17.45 -5.76 -9.86
C THR A 128 17.00 -6.76 -8.80
N MET A 129 17.94 -7.43 -8.12
CA MET A 129 17.59 -8.40 -7.07
C MET A 129 16.97 -7.70 -5.86
N ALA A 130 17.52 -6.55 -5.46
CA ALA A 130 16.95 -5.74 -4.38
C ALA A 130 15.53 -5.26 -4.72
N MET A 131 15.30 -4.80 -5.96
CA MET A 131 13.96 -4.43 -6.43
C MET A 131 12.99 -5.61 -6.41
N VAL A 132 13.40 -6.77 -6.94
CA VAL A 132 12.55 -7.96 -6.94
C VAL A 132 12.24 -8.40 -5.52
N ASP A 133 13.24 -8.44 -4.64
CA ASP A 133 13.08 -8.78 -3.23
C ASP A 133 12.12 -7.83 -2.49
N SER A 134 12.39 -6.52 -2.49
CA SER A 134 11.56 -5.54 -1.78
C SER A 134 10.12 -5.56 -2.29
N PHE A 135 9.90 -5.57 -3.61
CA PHE A 135 8.54 -5.54 -4.17
C PHE A 135 7.81 -6.87 -3.99
N TYR A 136 8.50 -8.00 -4.08
CA TYR A 136 7.91 -9.32 -3.80
C TYR A 136 7.53 -9.43 -2.32
N ARG A 137 8.42 -9.00 -1.40
CA ARG A 137 8.15 -8.98 0.04
C ARG A 137 6.96 -8.08 0.35
N VAL A 138 6.96 -6.85 -0.15
CA VAL A 138 5.83 -5.93 0.04
C VAL A 138 4.54 -6.54 -0.50
N GLY A 139 4.55 -7.08 -1.72
CA GLY A 139 3.39 -7.76 -2.32
C GLY A 139 2.89 -8.97 -1.52
N SER A 140 3.77 -9.67 -0.81
CA SER A 140 3.42 -10.80 0.05
C SER A 140 2.76 -10.39 1.39
N LEU A 141 2.98 -9.14 1.81
CA LEU A 141 2.56 -8.61 3.10
C LEU A 141 1.33 -7.69 3.01
N VAL A 142 0.83 -7.42 1.81
CA VAL A 142 -0.35 -6.56 1.65
C VAL A 142 -1.61 -7.30 2.07
N PHE A 143 -2.25 -6.79 3.11
CA PHE A 143 -3.59 -7.21 3.53
C PHE A 143 -4.53 -6.00 3.50
N GLY A 144 -5.81 -6.21 3.20
CA GLY A 144 -6.84 -5.20 3.45
C GLY A 144 -7.12 -4.17 2.35
N GLY A 145 -6.32 -4.05 1.28
CA GLY A 145 -6.67 -3.26 0.09
C GLY A 145 -5.50 -2.46 -0.48
N GLY A 146 -5.71 -1.84 -1.65
CA GLY A 146 -4.64 -1.20 -2.42
C GLY A 146 -3.91 -0.04 -1.76
N HIS A 147 -4.48 0.59 -0.72
CA HIS A 147 -3.81 1.68 0.00
C HIS A 147 -2.83 1.17 1.07
N VAL A 148 -3.04 -0.04 1.59
CA VAL A 148 -2.22 -0.62 2.68
C VAL A 148 -0.82 -0.98 2.22
N VAL A 149 -0.62 -1.10 0.91
CA VAL A 149 0.70 -1.37 0.33
C VAL A 149 1.64 -0.17 0.42
N LEU A 150 1.11 1.05 0.56
CA LEU A 150 1.89 2.27 0.44
C LEU A 150 2.88 2.47 1.58
N PRO A 151 2.52 2.29 2.86
CA PRO A 151 3.48 2.42 3.96
C PRO A 151 4.62 1.40 3.86
N LEU A 152 4.31 0.20 3.34
CA LEU A 152 5.29 -0.85 3.10
C LEU A 152 6.22 -0.49 1.94
N LEU A 153 5.68 -0.04 0.79
CA LEU A 153 6.49 0.43 -0.34
C LEU A 153 7.37 1.61 0.03
N GLN A 154 6.80 2.60 0.74
CA GLN A 154 7.52 3.79 1.16
C GLN A 154 8.70 3.45 2.07
N ALA A 155 8.50 2.53 3.03
CA ALA A 155 9.54 2.06 3.94
C ALA A 155 10.69 1.34 3.23
N GLU A 156 10.45 0.78 2.05
CA GLU A 156 11.48 0.13 1.23
C GLU A 156 12.18 1.13 0.29
N VAL A 157 11.44 1.99 -0.41
CA VAL A 157 11.99 2.80 -1.52
C VAL A 157 12.56 4.15 -1.10
N VAL A 158 12.07 4.73 0.01
CA VAL A 158 12.52 6.06 0.45
C VAL A 158 13.82 5.98 1.25
N PRO A 159 13.96 5.12 2.28
CA PRO A 159 15.22 4.98 3.02
C PRO A 159 16.37 4.44 2.17
N SER A 160 16.09 3.62 1.16
CA SER A 160 17.08 3.11 0.20
C SER A 160 17.57 4.17 -0.79
N GLY A 161 16.94 5.34 -0.84
CA GLY A 161 17.28 6.43 -1.76
C GLY A 161 16.87 6.18 -3.21
N TRP A 162 16.11 5.10 -3.49
CA TRP A 162 15.65 4.79 -4.85
C TRP A 162 14.69 5.86 -5.37
N VAL A 163 13.79 6.36 -4.51
CA VAL A 163 12.83 7.42 -4.82
C VAL A 163 12.74 8.36 -3.62
N ASN A 164 12.76 9.68 -3.86
CA ASN A 164 12.59 10.64 -2.77
C ASN A 164 11.12 10.69 -2.29
N ASN A 165 10.90 11.14 -1.05
CA ASN A 165 9.56 11.17 -0.46
C ASN A 165 8.59 12.08 -1.24
N GLU A 166 9.08 13.16 -1.84
CA GLU A 166 8.25 14.09 -2.61
C GLU A 166 7.68 13.45 -3.89
N SER A 167 8.54 12.76 -4.65
CA SER A 167 8.15 12.04 -5.87
C SER A 167 7.26 10.86 -5.54
N PHE A 168 7.49 10.19 -4.40
CA PHE A 168 6.61 9.15 -3.91
C PHE A 168 5.19 9.69 -3.67
N LEU A 169 5.05 10.79 -2.92
CA LEU A 169 3.74 11.37 -2.60
C LEU A 169 3.05 11.98 -3.82
N ALA A 170 3.78 12.68 -4.69
CA ALA A 170 3.24 13.23 -5.93
C ALA A 170 2.79 12.11 -6.89
N GLY A 171 3.61 11.07 -7.04
CA GLY A 171 3.28 9.89 -7.83
C GLY A 171 2.08 9.14 -7.28
N TYR A 172 1.95 9.05 -5.96
CA TYR A 172 0.80 8.45 -5.31
C TYR A 172 -0.48 9.28 -5.52
N GLY A 173 -0.41 10.61 -5.37
CA GLY A 173 -1.52 11.50 -5.70
C GLY A 173 -1.98 11.33 -7.15
N ALA A 174 -1.03 11.24 -8.09
CA ALA A 174 -1.32 11.00 -9.49
C ALA A 174 -1.86 9.59 -9.79
N ALA A 175 -1.42 8.56 -9.05
CA ALA A 175 -1.92 7.20 -9.19
C ALA A 175 -3.44 7.13 -8.94
N GLN A 176 -3.98 8.02 -8.10
CA GLN A 176 -5.42 8.11 -7.84
C GLN A 176 -6.22 8.69 -9.01
N ALA A 177 -5.56 9.37 -9.95
CA ALA A 177 -6.22 9.84 -11.16
C ALA A 177 -6.32 8.78 -12.26
N VAL A 178 -5.56 7.68 -12.15
CA VAL A 178 -5.54 6.63 -13.15
C VAL A 178 -6.51 5.52 -12.74
N PRO A 179 -7.49 5.16 -13.60
CA PRO A 179 -8.36 4.03 -13.32
C PRO A 179 -7.54 2.74 -13.32
N GLY A 180 -7.60 1.97 -12.24
CA GLY A 180 -6.92 0.69 -12.14
C GLY A 180 -6.53 0.32 -10.71
N PRO A 181 -5.86 -0.83 -10.51
CA PRO A 181 -5.38 -1.24 -9.21
C PRO A 181 -4.22 -0.33 -8.76
N LEU A 182 -4.25 0.11 -7.50
CA LEU A 182 -3.19 0.93 -6.90
C LEU A 182 -1.81 0.28 -6.94
N PHE A 183 -1.75 -1.05 -7.06
CA PHE A 183 -0.50 -1.80 -7.26
C PHE A 183 0.24 -1.40 -8.54
N THR A 184 -0.42 -0.77 -9.52
CA THR A 184 0.26 -0.17 -10.68
C THR A 184 1.20 0.98 -10.30
N PHE A 185 1.08 1.52 -9.08
CA PHE A 185 2.05 2.44 -8.50
C PHE A 185 3.45 1.81 -8.38
N ALA A 186 3.57 0.49 -8.24
CA ALA A 186 4.87 -0.18 -8.30
C ALA A 186 5.58 0.03 -9.63
N ALA A 187 4.83 0.09 -10.74
CA ALA A 187 5.39 0.40 -12.04
C ALA A 187 5.85 1.86 -12.15
N PHE A 188 5.18 2.78 -11.46
CA PHE A 188 5.66 4.17 -11.33
C PHE A 188 6.98 4.20 -10.54
N LEU A 189 7.02 3.57 -9.36
CA LEU A 189 8.20 3.56 -8.50
C LEU A 189 9.42 2.97 -9.21
N GLY A 190 9.26 1.82 -9.87
CA GLY A 190 10.32 1.21 -10.66
C GLY A 190 10.78 2.07 -11.85
N ALA A 191 9.86 2.81 -12.46
CA ALA A 191 10.20 3.71 -13.55
C ALA A 191 10.88 5.02 -13.08
N SER A 192 10.55 5.49 -11.88
CA SER A 192 11.05 6.73 -11.28
C SER A 192 12.30 6.54 -10.42
N MET A 193 12.93 5.35 -10.42
CA MET A 193 14.12 5.11 -9.61
C MET A 193 15.31 5.91 -10.13
N ASN A 194 16.10 6.44 -9.19
CA ASN A 194 17.34 7.17 -9.48
C ASN A 194 18.51 6.25 -9.90
N THR A 195 18.37 4.94 -9.69
CA THR A 195 19.37 3.90 -9.98
C THR A 195 18.85 2.93 -11.05
N ALA A 196 19.75 2.46 -11.91
CA ALA A 196 19.38 1.47 -12.94
C ALA A 196 19.21 0.07 -12.34
N PRO A 197 18.19 -0.71 -12.73
CA PRO A 197 17.26 -0.45 -13.84
C PRO A 197 16.12 0.51 -13.48
N SER A 198 15.87 1.49 -14.35
CA SER A 198 14.78 2.47 -14.23
C SER A 198 13.93 2.52 -15.52
N GLY A 199 13.00 3.46 -15.64
CA GLY A 199 12.12 3.60 -16.80
C GLY A 199 11.23 2.37 -17.06
N TRP A 200 11.09 1.96 -18.32
CA TRP A 200 10.23 0.82 -18.67
C TRP A 200 10.67 -0.48 -18.03
N ILE A 201 11.97 -0.75 -17.98
CA ILE A 201 12.51 -2.00 -17.44
C ILE A 201 12.26 -2.04 -15.93
N GLY A 202 12.67 -1.00 -15.20
CA GLY A 202 12.43 -0.93 -13.75
C GLY A 202 10.93 -1.00 -13.42
N GLY A 203 10.09 -0.30 -14.18
CA GLY A 203 8.63 -0.33 -14.01
C GLY A 203 8.01 -1.72 -14.22
N ILE A 204 8.41 -2.45 -15.25
CA ILE A 204 7.91 -3.81 -15.52
C ILE A 204 8.41 -4.80 -14.44
N VAL A 205 9.69 -4.70 -14.04
CA VAL A 205 10.26 -5.57 -13.00
C VAL A 205 9.51 -5.41 -11.67
N CYS A 206 9.35 -4.17 -11.19
CA CYS A 206 8.62 -3.89 -9.95
C CYS A 206 7.15 -4.32 -10.02
N LEU A 207 6.51 -4.13 -11.19
CA LEU A 207 5.13 -4.54 -11.41
C LEU A 207 4.97 -6.06 -11.34
N LEU A 208 5.83 -6.83 -12.01
CA LEU A 208 5.77 -8.29 -11.94
C LEU A 208 6.11 -8.80 -10.54
N ALA A 209 7.12 -8.22 -9.90
CA ALA A 209 7.54 -8.61 -8.55
C ALA A 209 6.44 -8.43 -7.52
N ILE A 210 5.70 -7.31 -7.55
CA ILE A 210 4.64 -7.06 -6.56
C ILE A 210 3.39 -7.93 -6.75
N PHE A 211 3.08 -8.34 -8.00
CA PHE A 211 1.91 -9.18 -8.31
C PHE A 211 2.19 -10.68 -8.21
N ALA A 212 3.44 -11.12 -8.41
CA ALA A 212 3.85 -12.50 -8.27
C ALA A 212 3.37 -13.19 -6.98
N PRO A 213 3.57 -12.64 -5.77
CA PRO A 213 3.16 -13.30 -4.53
C PRO A 213 1.64 -13.52 -4.47
N SER A 214 0.83 -12.55 -4.92
CA SER A 214 -0.63 -12.69 -4.93
C SER A 214 -1.08 -13.81 -5.88
N PHE A 215 -0.46 -13.94 -7.06
CA PHE A 215 -0.76 -15.03 -7.98
C PHE A 215 -0.43 -16.40 -7.36
N LEU A 216 0.75 -16.53 -6.76
CA LEU A 216 1.19 -17.76 -6.10
C LEU A 216 0.27 -18.14 -4.93
N LEU A 217 -0.10 -17.16 -4.09
CA LEU A 217 -1.00 -17.38 -2.95
C LEU A 217 -2.42 -17.73 -3.40
N VAL A 218 -2.97 -17.08 -4.43
CA VAL A 218 -4.32 -17.38 -4.92
C VAL A 218 -4.37 -18.79 -5.49
N VAL A 219 -3.48 -19.15 -6.42
CA VAL A 219 -3.45 -20.49 -7.02
C VAL A 219 -3.12 -21.56 -5.98
N GLY A 220 -2.18 -21.27 -5.08
CA GLY A 220 -1.76 -22.17 -4.03
C GLY A 220 -2.82 -22.43 -2.96
N SER A 221 -3.62 -21.42 -2.61
CA SER A 221 -4.64 -21.50 -1.56
C SER A 221 -5.99 -22.05 -2.02
N MET A 222 -6.31 -22.00 -3.32
CA MET A 222 -7.55 -22.55 -3.91
C MET A 222 -7.97 -23.91 -3.34
N PRO A 223 -7.12 -24.97 -3.36
CA PRO A 223 -7.50 -26.29 -2.85
C PRO A 223 -7.70 -26.36 -1.33
N PHE A 224 -7.25 -25.35 -0.58
CA PHE A 224 -7.38 -25.28 0.88
C PHE A 224 -8.41 -24.24 1.34
N TRP A 225 -8.99 -23.47 0.42
CA TRP A 225 -9.80 -22.29 0.71
C TRP A 225 -10.97 -22.60 1.64
N GLU A 226 -11.72 -23.67 1.37
CA GLU A 226 -12.90 -24.04 2.17
C GLU A 226 -12.51 -24.41 3.63
N ARG A 227 -11.38 -25.11 3.80
CA ARG A 227 -10.86 -25.47 5.13
C ARG A 227 -10.34 -24.24 5.88
N LEU A 228 -9.65 -23.34 5.19
CA LEU A 228 -9.14 -22.08 5.74
C LEU A 228 -10.30 -21.20 6.23
N ARG A 229 -11.33 -21.07 5.39
CA ARG A 229 -12.51 -20.25 5.65
C ARG A 229 -13.37 -20.79 6.79
N ARG A 230 -13.47 -22.11 6.98
CA ARG A 230 -14.19 -22.72 8.12
C ARG A 230 -13.41 -22.63 9.44
N ASN A 231 -12.12 -22.32 9.41
CA ASN A 231 -11.30 -22.24 10.61
C ASN A 231 -11.52 -20.92 11.35
N THR A 232 -12.28 -21.01 12.44
CA THR A 232 -12.59 -19.94 13.39
C THR A 232 -11.35 -19.22 13.93
N GLY A 233 -10.26 -19.94 14.19
CA GLY A 233 -9.01 -19.34 14.66
C GLY A 233 -8.31 -18.48 13.61
N ILE A 234 -8.45 -18.83 12.32
CA ILE A 234 -7.87 -18.06 11.21
C ILE A 234 -8.68 -16.79 10.96
N GLN A 235 -10.01 -16.88 11.02
CA GLN A 235 -10.88 -15.70 10.96
C GLN A 235 -10.57 -14.69 12.08
N ALA A 236 -10.40 -15.19 13.30
CA ALA A 236 -10.02 -14.36 14.45
C ALA A 236 -8.65 -13.71 14.26
N ALA A 237 -7.65 -14.45 13.76
CA ALA A 237 -6.35 -13.88 13.43
C ALA A 237 -6.44 -12.78 12.35
N LEU A 238 -7.22 -13.02 11.29
CA LEU A 238 -7.44 -12.05 10.20
C LEU A 238 -8.12 -10.77 10.70
N ALA A 239 -9.03 -10.85 11.66
CA ALA A 239 -9.63 -9.65 12.26
C ALA A 239 -8.59 -8.79 12.99
N GLY A 240 -7.63 -9.42 13.69
CA GLY A 240 -6.51 -8.71 14.33
C GLY A 240 -5.55 -8.09 13.32
N ILE A 241 -5.19 -8.84 12.29
CA ILE A 241 -4.37 -8.34 11.17
C ILE A 241 -5.03 -7.13 10.50
N ASN A 242 -6.31 -7.22 10.18
CA ASN A 242 -7.07 -6.12 9.57
C ASN A 242 -7.07 -4.87 10.45
N ALA A 243 -7.23 -5.00 11.76
CA ALA A 243 -7.17 -3.87 12.69
C ALA A 243 -5.77 -3.21 12.72
N ALA A 244 -4.70 -4.01 12.76
CA ALA A 244 -3.34 -3.49 12.70
C ALA A 244 -3.04 -2.79 11.38
N VAL A 245 -3.52 -3.34 10.26
CA VAL A 245 -3.42 -2.74 8.93
C VAL A 245 -4.02 -1.34 8.87
N VAL A 246 -5.20 -1.13 9.48
CA VAL A 246 -5.77 0.22 9.59
C VAL A 246 -4.83 1.14 10.40
N GLY A 247 -4.18 0.61 11.43
CA GLY A 247 -3.18 1.33 12.21
C GLY A 247 -1.92 1.71 11.42
N LEU A 248 -1.42 0.81 10.56
CA LEU A 248 -0.31 1.11 9.63
C LEU A 248 -0.67 2.25 8.68
N LEU A 249 -1.89 2.23 8.14
CA LEU A 249 -2.38 3.31 7.29
C LEU A 249 -2.54 4.63 8.05
N LEU A 250 -3.04 4.58 9.29
CA LEU A 250 -3.16 5.75 10.14
C LEU A 250 -1.79 6.35 10.49
N ALA A 251 -0.79 5.49 10.75
CA ALA A 251 0.59 5.93 10.97
C ALA A 251 1.14 6.61 9.71
N ALA A 252 0.94 6.02 8.54
CA ALA A 252 1.38 6.60 7.27
C ALA A 252 0.66 7.90 6.91
N LEU A 253 -0.64 8.01 7.25
CA LEU A 253 -1.41 9.24 7.12
C LEU A 253 -0.76 10.38 7.91
N TYR A 254 -0.34 10.11 9.15
CA TYR A 254 0.39 11.10 9.94
C TYR A 254 1.79 11.36 9.38
N GLN A 255 2.64 10.34 9.30
CA GLN A 255 4.01 10.43 8.80
C GLN A 255 4.24 9.36 7.73
N PRO A 256 4.57 9.74 6.47
CA PRO A 256 4.97 11.06 6.01
C PRO A 256 3.84 11.90 5.42
N VAL A 257 2.63 11.36 5.20
CA VAL A 257 1.67 11.95 4.25
C VAL A 257 1.22 13.34 4.70
N TRP A 258 0.76 13.49 5.94
CA TRP A 258 0.34 14.78 6.49
C TRP A 258 1.52 15.73 6.66
N THR A 259 2.57 15.28 7.34
CA THR A 259 3.74 16.11 7.70
C THR A 259 4.58 16.57 6.52
N SER A 260 4.45 15.93 5.35
CA SER A 260 5.18 16.31 4.12
C SER A 260 4.33 17.11 3.13
N ALA A 261 3.03 17.30 3.40
CA ALA A 261 2.10 17.94 2.48
C ALA A 261 1.41 19.18 3.06
N ILE A 262 1.16 19.23 4.37
CA ILE A 262 0.41 20.32 5.01
C ILE A 262 1.39 21.16 5.85
N PHE A 263 1.80 22.31 5.30
CA PHE A 263 2.68 23.28 5.97
C PHE A 263 1.98 24.60 6.26
N GLN A 264 1.03 25.00 5.42
CA GLN A 264 0.32 26.27 5.52
C GLN A 264 -1.20 26.07 5.65
N PRO A 265 -1.94 27.09 6.15
CA PRO A 265 -3.41 27.04 6.20
C PRO A 265 -4.07 26.80 4.84
N GLN A 266 -3.42 27.23 3.75
CA GLN A 266 -3.90 27.02 2.38
C GLN A 266 -3.86 25.54 2.00
N ASP A 267 -2.81 24.81 2.38
CA ASP A 267 -2.68 23.37 2.16
C ASP A 267 -3.79 22.61 2.88
N PHE A 268 -4.06 22.99 4.13
CA PHE A 268 -5.15 22.41 4.91
C PHE A 268 -6.52 22.69 4.26
N GLY A 269 -6.74 23.92 3.78
CA GLY A 269 -7.96 24.28 3.05
C GLY A 269 -8.16 23.44 1.80
N LEU A 270 -7.12 23.28 0.98
CA LEU A 270 -7.15 22.40 -0.19
C LEU A 270 -7.40 20.93 0.16
N ALA A 271 -6.72 20.40 1.19
CA ALA A 271 -6.92 19.03 1.66
C ALA A 271 -8.36 18.81 2.14
N LEU A 272 -8.92 19.78 2.87
CA LEU A 272 -10.30 19.72 3.38
C LEU A 272 -11.32 19.74 2.23
N VAL A 273 -11.15 20.63 1.26
CA VAL A 273 -12.02 20.68 0.07
C VAL A 273 -11.93 19.38 -0.72
N ALA A 274 -10.72 18.85 -0.93
CA ALA A 274 -10.52 17.56 -1.59
C ALA A 274 -11.19 16.41 -0.81
N LEU A 275 -11.08 16.39 0.52
CA LEU A 275 -11.72 15.38 1.36
C LEU A 275 -13.24 15.46 1.29
N VAL A 276 -13.81 16.68 1.32
CA VAL A 276 -15.26 16.89 1.21
C VAL A 276 -15.76 16.47 -0.18
N ALA A 277 -15.04 16.83 -1.23
CA ALA A 277 -15.32 16.44 -2.60
C ALA A 277 -15.37 14.91 -2.76
N LEU A 278 -14.43 14.20 -2.13
CA LEU A 278 -14.34 12.74 -2.18
C LEU A 278 -15.41 12.05 -1.33
N MET A 279 -15.64 12.51 -0.10
CA MET A 279 -16.53 11.81 0.85
C MET A 279 -18.01 12.18 0.68
N PHE A 280 -18.32 13.46 0.48
CA PHE A 280 -19.69 13.95 0.49
C PHE A 280 -20.23 14.19 -0.92
N TRP A 281 -19.43 14.81 -1.80
CA TRP A 281 -19.85 15.03 -3.20
C TRP A 281 -19.63 13.80 -4.08
N LYS A 282 -18.90 12.79 -3.57
CA LYS A 282 -18.59 11.53 -4.28
C LYS A 282 -18.01 11.78 -5.66
N LEU A 283 -17.24 12.86 -5.80
CA LEU A 283 -16.56 13.17 -7.06
C LEU A 283 -15.53 12.06 -7.33
N PRO A 284 -15.38 11.66 -8.60
CA PRO A 284 -14.40 10.64 -8.94
C PRO A 284 -12.98 11.15 -8.60
N PRO A 285 -12.11 10.29 -8.03
CA PRO A 285 -10.77 10.70 -7.58
C PRO A 285 -9.93 11.44 -8.61
N TRP A 286 -10.04 11.08 -9.90
CA TRP A 286 -9.30 11.75 -10.96
C TRP A 286 -9.67 13.23 -11.16
N LEU A 287 -10.93 13.61 -10.95
CA LEU A 287 -11.33 15.02 -11.00
C LEU A 287 -10.73 15.80 -9.84
N VAL A 288 -10.71 15.20 -8.64
CA VAL A 288 -10.17 15.84 -7.44
C VAL A 288 -8.65 16.02 -7.57
N VAL A 289 -7.95 15.00 -8.07
CA VAL A 289 -6.50 15.07 -8.32
C VAL A 289 -6.14 16.14 -9.34
N LEU A 290 -6.82 16.19 -10.49
CA LEU A 290 -6.59 17.22 -11.50
C LEU A 290 -6.94 18.63 -10.97
N GLY A 291 -8.06 18.75 -10.25
CA GLY A 291 -8.53 20.00 -9.69
C GLY A 291 -7.56 20.58 -8.66
N SER A 292 -7.03 19.76 -7.76
CA SER A 292 -6.06 20.23 -6.77
C SER A 292 -4.66 20.42 -7.34
N GLY A 293 -4.26 19.67 -8.38
CA GLY A 293 -3.05 19.97 -9.14
C GLY A 293 -3.12 21.36 -9.79
N ALA A 294 -4.27 21.68 -10.40
CA ALA A 294 -4.51 23.01 -10.97
C ALA A 294 -4.62 24.10 -9.89
N ALA A 295 -5.30 23.84 -8.77
CA ALA A 295 -5.41 24.79 -7.67
C ALA A 295 -4.06 25.06 -6.99
N GLY A 296 -3.24 24.02 -6.78
CA GLY A 296 -1.88 24.16 -6.25
C GLY A 296 -0.98 24.96 -7.19
N TRP A 297 -1.13 24.76 -8.51
CA TRP A 297 -0.43 25.60 -9.49
C TRP A 297 -0.87 27.06 -9.42
N LEU A 298 -2.19 27.33 -9.40
CA LEU A 298 -2.72 28.69 -9.32
C LEU A 298 -2.26 29.43 -8.06
N LEU A 299 -2.25 28.76 -6.91
CA LEU A 299 -1.76 29.34 -5.66
C LEU A 299 -0.25 29.65 -5.72
N SER A 300 0.54 28.82 -6.41
CA SER A 300 1.98 29.08 -6.60
C SER A 300 2.30 30.21 -7.57
N VAL A 301 1.34 30.61 -8.41
CA VAL A 301 1.51 31.73 -9.37
C VAL A 301 0.97 33.04 -8.80
N ALA A 302 0.02 32.97 -7.86
CA ALA A 302 -0.63 34.13 -7.24
C ALA A 302 0.09 34.70 -6.01
N LEU A 303 1.10 33.99 -5.48
CA LEU A 303 1.93 34.36 -4.32
C LEU A 303 3.39 34.51 -4.75
#